data_AF-A0A8T1FS31-F1
#
_entry.id   AF-A0A8T1FS31-F1
#
_cell.length_a   1.000
_cell.length_b   1.000
_cell.length_c   1.000
_cell.angle_alpha   90.00
_cell.angle_beta   90.00
_cell.angle_gamma   90.00
#
_symmetry.space_group_name_H-M   'P 1'
#
loop_
_entity.id
_entity.type
_entity.pdbx_description
1 polymer ?
#
loop_
_entity_poly.entity_id
_entity_poly.type
_entity_poly.pdbx_seq_one_letter_code
_entity_poly.pdbx_strand_id
1 'polypeptide(L)'
;MSNSRAISSFFFTDCGDGQFSCKQCSKVRKQTPGTGYPGYTETYDESQRTHGQSLEAHGFVDKRTMEIFKWMSESLPGTMR
;
A
#
# COMPACT_ATOMS: atom_id res chain seq x y z
N MET A 1 14.79 -8.24 16.03
CA MET A 1 13.87 -8.58 14.92
C MET A 1 12.46 -8.43 15.45
N SER A 2 11.72 -7.41 15.02
CA SER A 2 10.32 -7.25 15.44
C SER A 2 9.51 -8.33 14.76
N ASN A 3 9.05 -9.31 15.55
CA ASN A 3 8.19 -10.38 15.08
C ASN A 3 6.89 -9.75 14.59
N SER A 4 6.61 -9.84 13.29
CA SER A 4 5.41 -9.31 12.63
C SER A 4 4.11 -9.64 13.40
N ARG A 5 4.08 -10.77 14.11
CA ARG A 5 2.99 -11.19 14.99
C ARG A 5 2.72 -10.23 16.17
N ALA A 6 3.75 -9.65 16.78
CA ALA A 6 3.59 -8.73 17.92
C ALA A 6 3.02 -7.37 17.50
N ILE A 7 3.35 -6.91 16.30
CA ILE A 7 2.75 -5.69 15.73
C ILE A 7 1.28 -5.96 15.40
N SER A 8 0.97 -7.10 14.78
CA SER A 8 -0.42 -7.46 14.45
C SER A 8 -1.32 -7.56 15.69
N SER A 9 -0.84 -8.15 16.79
CA SER A 9 -1.62 -8.27 18.02
C SER A 9 -1.86 -6.94 18.73
N PHE A 10 -1.07 -5.90 18.42
CA PHE A 10 -1.29 -4.55 18.95
C PHE A 10 -2.57 -3.95 18.37
N PHE A 11 -2.73 -3.98 17.05
CA PHE A 11 -3.84 -3.35 16.33
C PHE A 11 -5.09 -4.22 16.17
N PHE A 12 -4.91 -5.54 16.20
CA PHE A 12 -5.98 -6.48 15.90
C PHE A 12 -6.19 -7.51 17.01
N THR A 13 -7.43 -7.95 17.18
CA THR A 13 -7.80 -9.09 18.02
C THR A 13 -8.09 -10.28 17.10
N ASP A 14 -7.45 -11.41 17.35
CA ASP A 14 -7.72 -12.67 16.65
C ASP A 14 -9.11 -13.19 17.06
N CYS A 15 -9.99 -13.39 16.07
CA CYS A 15 -11.35 -13.87 16.25
C CYS A 15 -11.50 -15.37 15.91
N GLY A 16 -10.42 -16.06 15.52
CA GLY A 16 -10.47 -17.42 14.96
C GLY A 16 -10.79 -17.43 13.46
N ASP A 17 -10.68 -18.60 12.83
CA ASP A 17 -11.01 -18.83 11.41
C ASP A 17 -10.30 -17.90 10.40
N GLY A 18 -9.12 -17.39 10.77
CA GLY A 18 -8.38 -16.41 9.96
C GLY A 18 -9.03 -15.03 9.93
N GLN A 19 -9.89 -14.70 10.89
CA GLN A 19 -10.53 -13.39 11.04
C GLN A 19 -9.88 -12.58 12.17
N PHE A 20 -9.70 -11.29 11.91
CA PHE A 20 -9.08 -10.35 12.82
C PHE A 20 -9.95 -9.10 12.93
N SER A 21 -10.28 -8.66 14.14
CA SER A 21 -11.01 -7.42 14.38
C SER A 21 -10.06 -6.27 14.69
N CYS A 22 -10.27 -5.10 14.07
CA CYS A 22 -9.49 -3.90 14.38
C CYS A 22 -9.94 -3.29 15.70
N LYS A 23 -9.03 -3.08 16.66
CA LYS A 23 -9.38 -2.50 17.97
C LYS A 23 -9.81 -1.04 17.89
N GLN A 24 -9.42 -0.31 16.84
CA GLN A 24 -9.74 1.10 16.70
C GLN A 24 -11.12 1.36 16.05
N CYS A 25 -11.49 0.57 15.03
CA CYS A 25 -12.73 0.77 14.28
C CYS A 25 -13.73 -0.39 14.37
N SER A 26 -13.41 -1.44 15.13
CA SER A 26 -14.21 -2.64 15.36
C SER A 26 -14.59 -3.46 14.11
N LYS A 27 -14.06 -3.10 12.93
CA LYS A 27 -14.30 -3.85 11.69
C LYS A 27 -13.53 -5.16 11.71
N VAL A 28 -14.24 -6.25 11.40
CA VAL A 28 -13.66 -7.58 11.18
C VAL A 28 -13.06 -7.66 9.79
N ARG A 29 -11.87 -8.23 9.67
CA ARG A 29 -11.10 -8.40 8.44
C ARG A 29 -10.66 -9.86 8.34
N LYS A 30 -10.90 -10.49 7.20
CA LYS A 30 -10.41 -11.85 6.95
C LYS A 30 -8.98 -11.77 6.40
N GLN A 31 -8.04 -12.39 7.09
CA GLN A 31 -6.69 -12.59 6.57
C GLN A 31 -6.69 -13.90 5.79
N THR A 32 -6.71 -13.82 4.46
CA THR A 32 -6.58 -15.01 3.62
C THR A 32 -5.13 -15.52 3.75
N PRO A 33 -4.91 -16.82 4.00
CA PRO A 33 -3.56 -17.38 4.04
C PRO A 33 -2.83 -17.09 2.72
N GLY A 34 -1.62 -16.51 2.79
CA GLY A 34 -0.81 -16.17 1.61
C GLY A 34 -1.08 -14.79 1.01
N THR A 35 -2.08 -14.02 1.47
CA THR A 35 -2.32 -12.67 0.95
C THR A 35 -1.81 -11.63 1.95
N GLY A 36 -0.64 -11.07 1.68
CA GLY A 36 -0.37 -9.71 2.13
C GLY A 36 -1.44 -8.81 1.50
N TYR A 37 -2.21 -8.11 2.33
CA TYR A 37 -3.27 -7.16 1.95
C TYR A 37 -4.33 -7.69 0.95
N PRO A 38 -5.55 -8.04 1.41
CA PRO A 38 -6.63 -8.40 0.49
C PRO A 38 -6.91 -7.26 -0.49
N GLY A 39 -6.84 -7.54 -1.80
CA GLY A 39 -7.08 -6.58 -2.89
C GLY A 39 -5.83 -5.89 -3.45
N TYR A 40 -4.63 -6.21 -2.97
CA TYR A 40 -3.39 -5.58 -3.48
C TYR A 40 -3.16 -5.88 -4.96
N THR A 41 -3.34 -7.11 -5.43
CA THR A 41 -2.98 -7.45 -6.82
C THR A 41 -3.78 -6.67 -7.85
N GLU A 42 -5.10 -6.59 -7.70
CA GLU A 42 -5.95 -5.86 -8.65
C GLU A 42 -5.67 -4.34 -8.61
N THR A 43 -5.54 -3.78 -7.41
CA THR A 43 -5.23 -2.34 -7.24
C THR A 43 -3.81 -1.99 -7.66
N TYR A 44 -2.86 -2.89 -7.44
CA TYR A 44 -1.48 -2.75 -7.89
C TYR A 44 -1.39 -2.87 -9.42
N ASP A 45 -2.00 -3.87 -10.03
CA ASP A 45 -2.00 -4.06 -11.49
C ASP A 45 -2.73 -2.93 -12.21
N GLU A 46 -3.78 -2.37 -11.62
CA GLU A 46 -4.42 -1.14 -12.11
C GLU A 46 -3.50 0.08 -11.96
N SER A 47 -2.85 0.24 -10.80
CA SER A 47 -1.89 1.34 -10.58
C SER A 47 -0.63 1.25 -11.47
N GLN A 48 -0.17 0.04 -11.78
CA GLN A 48 0.96 -0.21 -12.67
C GLN A 48 0.62 0.16 -14.12
N ARG A 49 -0.63 -0.08 -14.55
CA ARG A 49 -1.09 0.37 -15.87
C ARG A 49 -1.09 1.90 -15.99
N THR A 50 -1.26 2.62 -14.89
CA THR A 50 -1.15 4.09 -14.84
C THR A 50 0.27 4.61 -14.57
N HIS A 51 1.24 3.75 -14.22
CA HIS A 51 2.60 4.12 -13.82
C HIS A 51 3.46 4.72 -14.96
N GLY A 52 2.94 4.75 -16.19
CA GLY A 52 3.54 5.44 -17.33
C GLY A 52 2.91 6.81 -17.64
N GLN A 53 1.89 7.24 -16.90
CA GLN A 53 1.26 8.54 -17.09
C GLN A 53 2.09 9.60 -16.35
N SER A 54 2.34 10.73 -17.02
CA SER A 54 2.99 11.86 -16.38
C SER A 54 2.08 12.41 -15.28
N LEU A 55 2.65 12.99 -14.22
CA LEU A 55 1.89 13.46 -13.07
C LEU A 55 0.81 14.49 -13.47
N GLU A 56 1.06 15.24 -14.54
CA GLU A 56 0.15 16.18 -15.18
C GLU A 56 -1.13 15.52 -15.73
N ALA A 57 -1.11 14.22 -16.04
CA ALA A 57 -2.29 13.48 -16.50
C ALA A 57 -3.38 13.37 -15.42
N HIS A 58 -3.04 13.61 -14.15
CA HIS A 58 -3.96 13.57 -13.01
C HIS A 58 -4.57 14.95 -12.67
N GLY A 59 -4.34 15.98 -13.48
CA GLY A 59 -4.91 17.32 -13.33
C GLY A 59 -3.88 18.37 -12.94
N PHE A 60 -4.30 19.38 -12.18
CA PHE A 60 -3.39 20.46 -11.76
C PHE A 60 -2.39 19.94 -10.73
N VAL A 61 -1.10 20.04 -11.06
CA VAL A 61 0.02 19.69 -10.19
C VAL A 61 0.81 20.97 -9.93
N ASP A 62 0.94 21.36 -8.66
CA ASP A 62 1.77 22.51 -8.31
C ASP A 62 3.27 22.18 -8.46
N LYS A 63 4.08 23.23 -8.60
CA LYS A 63 5.52 23.11 -8.85
C LYS A 63 6.26 22.29 -7.79
N ARG A 64 5.88 22.42 -6.52
CA ARG A 64 6.54 21.68 -5.41
C ARG A 64 6.23 20.19 -5.51
N THR A 65 4.99 19.84 -5.84
CA THR A 65 4.58 18.45 -6.03
C THR A 65 5.33 17.80 -7.20
N MET A 66 5.57 18.54 -8.28
CA MET A 66 6.38 18.09 -9.42
C MET A 66 7.86 17.84 -9.03
N GLU A 67 8.46 18.75 -8.27
CA GLU A 67 9.85 18.62 -7.82
C GLU A 67 10.04 17.39 -6.91
N ILE A 68 9.09 17.14 -6.02
CA ILE A 68 9.09 15.94 -5.16
C ILE A 68 8.99 14.67 -6.00
N PHE A 69 8.11 14.64 -7.00
CA PHE A 69 7.95 13.48 -7.88
C PHE A 69 9.23 13.19 -8.68
N LYS A 70 9.86 14.21 -9.27
CA LYS A 70 11.14 14.06 -9.96
C LYS A 70 12.21 13.49 -9.05
N TRP A 71 12.34 14.05 -7.85
CA TRP A 71 13.30 13.55 -6.86
C TRP A 71 13.06 12.08 -6.50
N MET A 72 11.80 11.68 -6.27
CA MET A 72 11.47 10.27 -6.00
C MET A 72 11.81 9.37 -7.18
N SER A 73 11.53 9.80 -8.42
CA SER A 73 11.81 9.02 -9.63
C SER A 73 13.30 8.83 -9.89
N GLU A 74 14.12 9.85 -9.57
CA GLU A 74 15.57 9.85 -9.77
C GLU A 74 16.32 9.18 -8.62
N SER A 75 15.76 9.19 -7.41
CA SER A 75 16.37 8.63 -6.20
C SER A 75 16.08 7.13 -6.00
N LEU A 76 15.16 6.54 -6.77
CA LEU A 76 14.88 5.11 -6.73
C LEU A 76 15.86 4.35 -7.65
N PRO A 77 16.73 3.47 -7.11
CA PRO A 77 17.65 2.69 -7.93
C PRO A 77 16.87 1.58 -8.63
N GLY A 78 16.43 1.82 -9.87
CA GLY A 78 15.73 0.80 -10.65
C GLY A 78 15.05 1.25 -11.94
N THR A 79 14.89 2.55 -12.20
CA THR A 79 14.29 3.00 -13.46
C THR A 79 15.36 3.05 -14.55
N MET A 80 15.64 1.88 -15.16
CA MET A 80 16.41 1.81 -16.39
C MET A 80 15.65 2.53 -17.51
N ARG A 81 16.42 3.33 -18.25
CA ARG A 81 16.11 3.98 -19.54
C ARG A 81 15.17 3.23 -20.46
#